data_AF-A0A9D6TVL6-F1
#
_entry.id   AF-A0A9D6TVL6-F1
#
_cell.length_a   1.000
_cell.length_b   1.000
_cell.length_c   1.000
_cell.angle_alpha   90.00
_cell.angle_beta   90.00
_cell.angle_gamma   90.00
#
_symmetry.space_group_name_H-M   'P 1'
#
loop_
_entity.id
_entity.type
_entity.pdbx_description
1 polymer ?
#
loop_
_entity_poly.entity_id
_entity_poly.type
_entity_poly.pdbx_seq_one_letter_code
_entity_poly.pdbx_strand_id
1 'polypeptide(L)'
;MRRAGLASLLALLLAGCAIAKFSLGPEDAPLLPHYVLAHEDGWPASTEREALQPEAYEAHVDRILAGIDAHARRIWAESREGGKDPLRILVFVHGGLNGYAADFRRMRELVRGGPERPAIFPRTFYYPVFVNWNSALGDSLFDDLIFIRFGKRRPWWVGLPTAPFVLGARLAEGLFSTPNSWWANTRNFDELDPQPADWAESLALLPIRGLTTPFLKAFGTSAWQIMRRRADLLVTPRLGDNPANATEGAAQTLVRKLCARVTCGGSGEPVWRIPPRDGALESGPVEITFVGHSMGALVVNRLLASRHELPVRRIVYLAPAASIDEVEGLLAPYLKAHSGAPTGASELRVFVLSRKDEAGERDPSGLLPRGTLLVWIDNFFEPVTIPGHLRLGRYKAYGDYYRGAPPPYLRVHAMTSASATEPRTHGSFDDGPFFERILCTVDRDAFRDPQTCADKIYASGE
;
A
#
# COMPACT_ATOMS: atom_id res chain seq x y z
N MET A 1 7.19 -45.40 0.24
CA MET A 1 8.12 -44.45 -0.44
C MET A 1 7.48 -43.49 -1.45
N ARG A 2 6.21 -43.63 -1.89
CA ARG A 2 5.60 -42.72 -2.89
C ARG A 2 4.98 -41.41 -2.36
N ARG A 3 4.86 -41.20 -1.04
CA ARG A 3 4.26 -39.99 -0.45
C ARG A 3 5.25 -38.85 -0.16
N ALA A 4 6.55 -39.13 -0.10
CA ALA A 4 7.58 -38.10 0.07
C ALA A 4 7.82 -37.27 -1.21
N GLY A 5 7.48 -37.80 -2.39
CA GLY A 5 7.72 -37.13 -3.67
C GLY A 5 6.82 -35.92 -3.94
N LEU A 6 5.59 -35.88 -3.41
CA LEU A 6 4.64 -34.80 -3.72
C LEU A 6 5.01 -33.47 -3.03
N ALA A 7 5.50 -33.53 -1.80
CA ALA A 7 5.95 -32.35 -1.06
C ALA A 7 7.24 -31.75 -1.66
N SER A 8 8.18 -32.59 -2.09
CA SER A 8 9.39 -32.14 -2.80
C SER A 8 9.08 -31.57 -4.18
N LEU A 9 8.09 -32.11 -4.90
CA LEU A 9 7.67 -31.56 -6.19
C LEU A 9 6.99 -30.19 -6.02
N LEU A 10 6.17 -30.01 -4.99
CA LEU A 10 5.54 -28.72 -4.68
C LEU A 10 6.59 -27.67 -4.29
N ALA A 11 7.59 -28.04 -3.50
CA ALA A 11 8.71 -27.17 -3.15
C ALA A 11 9.57 -26.79 -4.38
N LEU A 12 9.81 -27.72 -5.30
CA LEU A 12 10.52 -27.45 -6.56
C LEU A 12 9.72 -26.57 -7.52
N LEU A 13 8.40 -26.76 -7.61
CA LEU A 13 7.51 -25.92 -8.43
C LEU A 13 7.37 -24.50 -7.87
N LEU A 14 7.38 -24.35 -6.54
CA LEU A 14 7.39 -23.02 -5.89
C LEU A 14 8.76 -22.33 -5.96
N ALA A 15 9.86 -23.08 -5.96
CA ALA A 15 11.21 -22.52 -6.06
C ALA A 15 11.62 -22.16 -7.50
N GLY A 16 11.10 -22.86 -8.51
CA GLY A 16 11.53 -22.73 -9.91
C GLY A 16 11.25 -21.36 -10.55
N CYS A 17 10.19 -20.67 -10.13
CA CYS A 17 9.82 -19.37 -10.71
C CYS A 17 10.43 -18.16 -9.98
N ALA A 18 10.90 -18.33 -8.74
CA ALA A 18 11.38 -17.21 -7.90
C ALA A 18 12.85 -16.82 -8.16
N ILE A 19 13.61 -17.63 -8.91
CA ILE A 19 15.06 -17.41 -9.12
C ILE A 19 15.34 -16.62 -10.41
N ALA A 20 14.38 -16.54 -11.33
CA ALA A 20 14.55 -15.69 -12.51
C ALA A 20 14.58 -14.22 -12.07
N LYS A 21 15.67 -13.51 -12.37
CA LYS A 21 15.74 -12.06 -12.19
C LYS A 21 14.61 -11.43 -13.00
N PHE A 22 13.53 -11.07 -12.33
CA PHE A 22 12.45 -10.33 -12.96
C PHE A 22 12.95 -8.90 -13.21
N SER A 23 13.27 -8.60 -14.47
CA SER A 23 13.53 -7.24 -14.93
C SER A 23 12.18 -6.60 -15.28
N LEU A 24 11.95 -5.36 -14.84
CA LEU A 24 10.80 -4.57 -15.28
C LEU A 24 10.97 -4.04 -16.72
N GLY A 25 12.09 -4.36 -17.36
CA GLY A 25 12.54 -3.78 -18.61
C GLY A 25 13.41 -2.54 -18.38
N PRO A 26 13.90 -1.93 -19.48
CA PRO A 26 14.69 -0.72 -19.40
C PRO A 26 13.89 0.41 -18.75
N GLU A 27 14.59 1.30 -18.06
CA GLU A 27 14.00 2.48 -17.44
C GLU A 27 13.26 3.33 -18.49
N ASP A 28 11.97 3.51 -18.26
CA ASP A 28 11.12 4.30 -19.11
C ASP A 28 11.32 5.79 -18.77
N ALA A 29 12.15 6.49 -19.54
CA ALA A 29 12.67 7.81 -19.17
C ALA A 29 11.59 8.84 -18.74
N PRO A 30 10.42 8.95 -19.40
CA PRO A 30 9.37 9.86 -18.93
C PRO A 30 8.65 9.43 -17.65
N LEU A 31 8.84 8.18 -17.15
CA LEU A 31 8.33 7.74 -15.85
C LEU A 31 9.33 7.98 -14.72
N LEU A 32 10.63 8.13 -15.00
CA LEU A 32 11.66 8.33 -13.98
C LEU A 32 11.36 9.45 -12.97
N PRO A 33 10.77 10.60 -13.37
CA PRO A 33 10.42 11.64 -12.41
C PRO A 33 9.26 11.29 -11.47
N HIS A 34 8.61 10.14 -11.65
CA HIS A 34 7.37 9.80 -10.96
C HIS A 34 7.48 8.66 -9.95
N TYR A 35 8.63 8.02 -9.75
CA TYR A 35 8.68 6.92 -8.79
C TYR A 35 10.02 6.76 -8.08
N VAL A 36 9.95 6.20 -6.88
CA VAL A 36 11.09 5.53 -6.24
C VAL A 36 10.81 4.04 -6.22
N LEU A 37 11.86 3.25 -6.39
CA LEU A 37 11.80 1.80 -6.33
C LEU A 37 12.71 1.32 -5.20
N ALA A 38 12.18 0.47 -4.34
CA ALA A 38 12.88 -0.02 -3.17
C ALA A 38 12.98 -1.54 -3.21
N HIS A 39 14.16 -2.05 -2.89
CA HIS A 39 14.41 -3.46 -2.70
C HIS A 39 13.65 -4.01 -1.48
N GLU A 40 13.54 -5.34 -1.41
CA GLU A 40 13.05 -6.12 -0.26
C GLU A 40 13.79 -5.88 1.06
N ASP A 41 14.89 -5.15 1.04
CA ASP A 41 15.62 -4.75 2.25
C ASP A 41 15.61 -3.24 2.47
N GLY A 42 14.70 -2.52 1.79
CA GLY A 42 14.43 -1.10 1.99
C GLY A 42 15.36 -0.14 1.26
N TRP A 43 16.50 -0.60 0.75
CA TRP A 43 17.44 0.24 -0.01
C TRP A 43 16.94 0.53 -1.44
N PRO A 44 17.40 1.63 -2.06
CA PRO A 44 16.94 2.05 -3.39
C PRO A 44 17.45 1.17 -4.53
N ALA A 45 16.57 0.81 -5.45
CA ALA A 45 16.87 -0.09 -6.57
C ALA A 45 16.51 0.52 -7.94
N SER A 46 17.19 0.08 -9.00
CA SER A 46 16.82 0.36 -10.40
C SER A 46 15.71 -0.59 -10.88
N THR A 47 15.15 -0.36 -12.08
CA THR A 47 14.15 -1.27 -12.69
C THR A 47 14.68 -2.68 -12.98
N GLU A 48 16.00 -2.83 -13.01
CA GLU A 48 16.72 -4.10 -13.11
C GLU A 48 17.00 -4.74 -11.75
N ARG A 49 16.48 -4.13 -10.68
CA ARG A 49 16.67 -4.49 -9.26
C ARG A 49 18.12 -4.40 -8.79
N GLU A 50 18.91 -3.58 -9.45
CA GLU A 50 20.28 -3.32 -9.05
C GLU A 50 20.31 -2.26 -7.94
N ALA A 51 21.26 -2.41 -7.02
CA ALA A 51 21.49 -1.46 -5.95
C ALA A 51 21.94 -0.11 -6.50
N LEU A 52 21.16 0.94 -6.24
CA LEU A 52 21.56 2.31 -6.55
C LEU A 52 22.46 2.83 -5.42
N GLN A 53 23.69 3.21 -5.76
CA GLN A 53 24.58 3.88 -4.80
C GLN A 53 23.94 5.20 -4.32
N PRO A 54 24.30 5.70 -3.13
CA PRO A 54 23.60 6.82 -2.50
C PRO A 54 23.56 8.06 -3.39
N GLU A 55 24.67 8.38 -4.07
CA GLU A 55 24.75 9.54 -4.97
C GLU A 55 23.84 9.38 -6.20
N ALA A 56 23.78 8.17 -6.77
CA ALA A 56 22.91 7.88 -7.91
C ALA A 56 21.43 7.96 -7.52
N TYR A 57 21.09 7.45 -6.33
CA TYR A 57 19.74 7.54 -5.82
C TYR A 57 19.35 8.97 -5.46
N GLU A 58 20.25 9.74 -4.84
CA GLU A 58 20.00 11.15 -4.54
C GLU A 58 19.76 11.96 -5.82
N ALA A 59 20.55 11.71 -6.88
CA ALA A 59 20.33 12.31 -8.20
C ALA A 59 18.98 11.89 -8.83
N HIS A 60 18.54 10.65 -8.59
CA HIS A 60 17.22 10.18 -9.01
C HIS A 60 16.09 10.90 -8.27
N VAL A 61 16.19 11.05 -6.95
CA VAL A 61 15.21 11.84 -6.18
C VAL A 61 15.22 13.31 -6.61
N ASP A 62 16.39 13.89 -6.93
CA ASP A 62 16.46 15.25 -7.46
C ASP A 62 15.77 15.40 -8.82
N ARG A 63 15.74 14.34 -9.64
CA ARG A 63 14.97 14.31 -10.89
C ARG A 63 13.47 14.34 -10.62
N ILE A 64 12.98 13.63 -9.60
CA ILE A 64 11.58 13.70 -9.15
C ILE A 64 11.25 15.12 -8.71
N LEU A 65 12.10 15.72 -7.86
CA LEU A 65 11.90 17.10 -7.40
C LEU A 65 11.92 18.11 -8.56
N ALA A 66 12.80 17.93 -9.55
CA ALA A 66 12.83 18.78 -10.73
C ALA A 66 11.55 18.66 -11.57
N GLY A 67 10.95 17.46 -11.63
CA GLY A 67 9.64 17.26 -12.26
C GLY A 67 8.50 17.96 -11.49
N ILE A 68 8.52 17.90 -10.16
CA ILE A 68 7.61 18.68 -9.31
C ILE A 68 7.79 20.18 -9.55
N ASP A 69 9.03 20.67 -9.60
CA ASP A 69 9.36 22.08 -9.85
C ASP A 69 8.84 22.54 -11.21
N ALA A 70 8.98 21.72 -12.26
CA ALA A 70 8.47 22.03 -13.59
C ALA A 70 6.93 22.10 -13.60
N HIS A 71 6.26 21.19 -12.89
CA HIS A 71 4.81 21.18 -12.76
C HIS A 71 4.30 22.38 -11.96
N ALA A 72 4.99 22.76 -10.88
CA ALA A 72 4.69 23.94 -10.08
C ALA A 72 4.74 25.23 -10.91
N ARG A 73 5.81 25.42 -11.68
CA ARG A 73 5.94 26.58 -12.59
C ARG A 73 4.80 26.67 -13.58
N ARG A 74 4.39 25.52 -14.15
CA ARG A 74 3.28 25.47 -15.10
C ARG A 74 1.96 25.87 -14.44
N ILE A 75 1.64 25.33 -13.26
CA ILE A 75 0.44 25.71 -12.51
C ILE A 75 0.44 27.20 -12.18
N TRP A 76 1.56 27.73 -11.70
CA TRP A 76 1.67 29.13 -11.31
C TRP A 76 1.61 30.10 -12.50
N ALA A 77 2.07 29.68 -13.68
CA ALA A 77 1.91 30.44 -14.92
C ALA A 77 0.47 30.43 -15.45
N GLU A 78 -0.28 29.35 -15.19
CA GLU A 78 -1.71 29.21 -15.54
C GLU A 78 -2.65 29.87 -14.50
N SER A 79 -2.13 30.24 -13.32
CA SER A 79 -2.94 30.79 -12.22
C SER A 79 -3.56 32.13 -12.59
N ARG A 80 -4.83 32.34 -12.18
CA ARG A 80 -5.60 33.55 -12.52
C ARG A 80 -5.11 34.79 -11.75
N GLU A 81 -5.42 35.98 -12.26
CA GLU A 81 -5.13 37.25 -11.58
C GLU A 81 -5.72 37.25 -10.15
N GLY A 82 -4.85 37.19 -9.13
CA GLY A 82 -5.24 37.20 -7.72
C GLY A 82 -4.47 36.26 -6.79
N GLY A 83 -3.66 35.32 -7.30
CA GLY A 83 -2.85 34.43 -6.47
C GLY A 83 -2.25 33.26 -7.25
N LYS A 84 -1.41 32.45 -6.59
CA LYS A 84 -0.89 31.19 -7.16
C LYS A 84 -1.79 30.04 -6.74
N ASP A 85 -2.25 29.24 -7.69
CA ASP A 85 -2.93 27.99 -7.38
C ASP A 85 -1.96 27.05 -6.63
N PRO A 86 -2.47 26.27 -5.65
CA PRO A 86 -1.63 25.37 -4.88
C PRO A 86 -1.05 24.27 -5.78
N LEU A 87 0.26 24.06 -5.63
CA LEU A 87 0.93 22.87 -6.15
C LEU A 87 0.35 21.65 -5.43
N ARG A 88 -0.29 20.73 -6.17
CA ARG A 88 -0.80 19.49 -5.59
C ARG A 88 0.17 18.33 -5.85
N ILE A 89 0.73 17.75 -4.81
CA ILE A 89 1.62 16.58 -4.87
C ILE A 89 0.85 15.37 -4.32
N LEU A 90 0.82 14.27 -5.08
CA LEU A 90 0.24 13.02 -4.62
C LEU A 90 1.34 11.97 -4.48
N VAL A 91 1.56 11.47 -3.26
CA VAL A 91 2.46 10.36 -3.00
C VAL A 91 1.63 9.08 -2.85
N PHE A 92 1.74 8.17 -3.82
CA PHE A 92 1.01 6.91 -3.82
C PHE A 92 1.93 5.77 -3.37
N VAL A 93 1.59 5.14 -2.25
CA VAL A 93 2.24 3.91 -1.79
C VAL A 93 1.29 2.75 -2.03
N HIS A 94 1.69 1.86 -2.94
CA HIS A 94 0.87 0.72 -3.29
C HIS A 94 0.85 -0.35 -2.19
N GLY A 95 -0.08 -1.28 -2.36
CA GLY A 95 -0.43 -2.30 -1.40
C GLY A 95 0.16 -3.68 -1.63
N GLY A 96 -0.08 -4.53 -0.62
CA GLY A 96 0.31 -5.95 -0.55
C GLY A 96 -0.24 -6.81 -1.68
N LEU A 97 0.41 -7.97 -1.89
CA LEU A 97 0.19 -8.95 -2.97
C LEU A 97 0.65 -8.51 -4.36
N ASN A 98 1.20 -7.31 -4.49
CA ASN A 98 1.78 -6.86 -5.75
C ASN A 98 3.29 -7.03 -5.70
N GLY A 99 3.81 -7.71 -6.72
CA GLY A 99 5.22 -7.66 -7.06
C GLY A 99 5.50 -6.45 -7.95
N TYR A 100 6.78 -6.10 -8.09
CA TYR A 100 7.24 -4.96 -8.88
C TYR A 100 6.55 -4.80 -10.24
N ALA A 101 6.32 -5.91 -10.95
CA ALA A 101 5.69 -5.92 -12.26
C ALA A 101 4.27 -5.34 -12.28
N ALA A 102 3.47 -5.73 -11.30
CA ALA A 102 2.08 -5.34 -11.19
C ALA A 102 1.99 -3.87 -10.79
N ASP A 103 2.80 -3.44 -9.81
CA ASP A 103 2.84 -2.05 -9.34
C ASP A 103 3.30 -1.11 -10.44
N PHE A 104 4.37 -1.48 -11.15
CA PHE A 104 4.89 -0.65 -12.24
C PHE A 104 3.93 -0.57 -13.43
N ARG A 105 3.24 -1.67 -13.76
CA ARG A 105 2.20 -1.67 -14.79
C ARG A 105 1.06 -0.73 -14.41
N ARG A 106 0.57 -0.82 -13.18
CA ARG A 106 -0.52 0.03 -12.69
C ARG A 106 -0.13 1.50 -12.65
N MET A 107 1.07 1.81 -12.16
CA MET A 107 1.65 3.15 -12.24
C MET A 107 1.65 3.67 -13.68
N ARG A 108 2.14 2.86 -14.63
CA ARG A 108 2.17 3.23 -16.06
C ARG A 108 0.77 3.51 -16.59
N GLU A 109 -0.22 2.69 -16.25
CA GLU A 109 -1.62 2.90 -16.64
C GLU A 109 -2.18 4.21 -16.07
N LEU A 110 -1.88 4.55 -14.82
CA LEU A 110 -2.36 5.80 -14.21
C LEU A 110 -1.71 7.06 -14.82
N VAL A 111 -0.43 6.97 -15.19
CA VAL A 111 0.35 8.10 -15.73
C VAL A 111 0.20 8.25 -17.25
N ARG A 112 0.14 7.15 -17.99
CA ARG A 112 0.15 7.14 -19.47
C ARG A 112 -1.11 6.55 -20.11
N GLY A 113 -1.96 5.91 -19.32
CA GLY A 113 -3.06 5.10 -19.85
C GLY A 113 -2.58 3.70 -20.25
N GLY A 114 -3.55 2.85 -20.53
CA GLY A 114 -3.37 1.54 -21.14
C GLY A 114 -4.17 1.44 -22.45
N PRO A 115 -4.16 0.27 -23.11
CA PRO A 115 -4.91 0.04 -24.35
C PRO A 115 -6.41 0.32 -24.22
N GLU A 116 -6.97 0.11 -23.02
CA GLU A 116 -8.41 0.21 -22.75
C GLU A 116 -8.78 1.37 -21.83
N ARG A 117 -7.79 2.09 -21.27
CA ARG A 117 -8.04 3.08 -20.21
C ARG A 117 -7.21 4.34 -20.42
N PRO A 118 -7.82 5.54 -20.43
CA PRO A 118 -7.07 6.78 -20.54
C PRO A 118 -6.21 7.02 -19.28
N ALA A 119 -5.14 7.80 -19.45
CA ALA A 119 -4.33 8.26 -18.33
C ALA A 119 -5.16 9.16 -17.40
N ILE A 120 -4.98 9.00 -16.09
CA ILE A 120 -5.67 9.82 -15.09
C ILE A 120 -4.89 11.09 -14.82
N PHE A 121 -3.60 10.96 -14.47
CA PHE A 121 -2.83 12.09 -13.95
C PHE A 121 -2.66 13.26 -14.94
N PRO A 122 -2.53 13.07 -16.26
CA PRO A 122 -2.54 14.19 -17.21
C PRO A 122 -3.81 15.06 -17.16
N ARG A 123 -4.94 14.49 -16.72
CA ARG A 123 -6.22 15.18 -16.56
C ARG A 123 -6.39 15.86 -15.20
N THR A 124 -5.44 15.67 -14.29
CA THR A 124 -5.48 16.21 -12.92
C THR A 124 -4.58 17.42 -12.74
N PHE A 125 -4.73 18.09 -11.60
CA PHE A 125 -3.75 19.06 -11.09
C PHE A 125 -2.64 18.42 -10.26
N TYR A 126 -2.73 17.12 -9.96
CA TYR A 126 -1.74 16.41 -9.17
C TYR A 126 -0.46 16.13 -9.95
N TYR A 127 0.67 16.28 -9.28
CA TYR A 127 1.92 15.63 -9.66
C TYR A 127 2.05 14.30 -8.90
N PRO A 128 1.99 13.14 -9.57
CA PRO A 128 2.08 11.85 -8.90
C PRO A 128 3.52 11.43 -8.64
N VAL A 129 3.77 10.90 -7.45
CA VAL A 129 5.00 10.22 -7.04
C VAL A 129 4.65 8.86 -6.45
N PHE A 130 5.18 7.79 -7.00
CA PHE A 130 4.88 6.42 -6.59
C PHE A 130 6.04 5.85 -5.76
N VAL A 131 5.71 5.17 -4.67
CA VAL A 131 6.67 4.41 -3.88
C VAL A 131 6.45 2.93 -4.20
N ASN A 132 7.30 2.39 -5.06
CA ASN A 132 7.23 1.02 -5.54
C ASN A 132 8.16 0.12 -4.71
N TRP A 133 7.65 -1.01 -4.21
CA TRP A 133 8.35 -1.97 -3.36
C TRP A 133 7.79 -3.37 -3.58
N ASN A 134 8.54 -4.43 -3.24
CA ASN A 134 7.98 -5.78 -3.39
C ASN A 134 7.14 -6.18 -2.18
N SER A 135 5.84 -6.32 -2.40
CA SER A 135 4.88 -6.75 -1.40
C SER A 135 4.18 -8.06 -1.78
N ALA A 136 4.73 -8.81 -2.73
CA ALA A 136 4.16 -10.08 -3.18
C ALA A 136 4.24 -11.15 -2.08
N LEU A 137 3.14 -11.88 -1.87
CA LEU A 137 3.07 -12.96 -0.88
C LEU A 137 4.03 -14.11 -1.22
N GLY A 138 4.09 -14.50 -2.49
CA GLY A 138 4.97 -15.57 -2.96
C GLY A 138 6.44 -15.26 -2.72
N ASP A 139 6.88 -14.05 -3.08
CA ASP A 139 8.26 -13.62 -2.87
C ASP A 139 8.59 -13.51 -1.38
N SER A 140 7.62 -13.11 -0.55
CA SER A 140 7.78 -13.02 0.90
C SER A 140 7.89 -14.40 1.56
N LEU A 141 7.13 -15.39 1.05
CA LEU A 141 7.24 -16.78 1.46
C LEU A 141 8.60 -17.37 1.08
N PHE A 142 9.06 -17.11 -0.15
CA PHE A 142 10.38 -17.57 -0.60
C PHE A 142 11.50 -16.95 0.23
N ASP A 143 11.39 -15.65 0.55
CA ASP A 143 12.30 -14.96 1.46
C ASP A 143 12.30 -15.56 2.87
N ASP A 144 11.15 -15.85 3.49
CA ASP A 144 11.09 -16.52 4.80
C ASP A 144 11.76 -17.90 4.75
N LEU A 145 11.50 -18.68 3.69
CA LEU A 145 12.03 -20.04 3.58
C LEU A 145 13.53 -20.08 3.32
N ILE A 146 14.08 -19.15 2.53
CA ILE A 146 15.47 -19.24 2.06
C ILE A 146 16.32 -18.09 2.57
N PHE A 147 15.88 -16.84 2.51
CA PHE A 147 16.79 -15.71 2.68
C PHE A 147 16.77 -15.11 4.08
N ILE A 148 15.69 -15.17 4.83
CA ILE A 148 15.55 -14.43 6.08
C ILE A 148 15.78 -15.34 7.29
N ARG A 149 16.76 -14.99 8.14
CA ARG A 149 17.01 -15.66 9.43
C ARG A 149 17.31 -14.61 10.49
N PHE A 150 16.63 -14.71 11.63
CA PHE A 150 16.81 -13.77 12.75
C PHE A 150 16.68 -12.30 12.32
N GLY A 151 15.68 -11.99 11.48
CA GLY A 151 15.41 -10.64 10.97
C GLY A 151 16.38 -10.12 9.90
N LYS A 152 17.44 -10.87 9.57
CA LYS A 152 18.46 -10.47 8.58
C LYS A 152 18.39 -11.34 7.34
N ARG A 153 18.68 -10.72 6.19
CA ARG A 153 18.94 -11.45 4.96
C ARG A 153 20.27 -12.18 5.07
N ARG A 154 20.27 -13.46 4.73
CA ARG A 154 21.43 -14.34 4.72
C ARG A 154 21.68 -14.83 3.31
N PRO A 155 22.94 -15.15 2.96
CA PRO A 155 23.23 -15.80 1.70
C PRO A 155 22.43 -17.10 1.55
N TRP A 156 22.03 -17.41 0.31
CA TRP A 156 21.21 -18.59 0.01
C TRP A 156 21.83 -19.90 0.50
N TRP A 157 23.16 -20.00 0.60
CA TRP A 157 23.86 -21.20 1.08
C TRP A 157 23.70 -21.44 2.58
N VAL A 158 23.31 -20.44 3.37
CA VAL A 158 22.87 -20.61 4.79
C VAL A 158 21.39 -20.99 4.83
N GLY A 159 20.62 -20.36 3.94
CA GLY A 159 19.18 -20.51 3.80
C GLY A 159 18.73 -21.89 3.41
N LEU A 160 19.27 -22.38 2.29
CA LEU A 160 18.84 -23.60 1.64
C LEU A 160 19.01 -24.84 2.53
N PRO A 161 20.12 -25.02 3.28
CA PRO A 161 20.24 -26.15 4.21
C PRO A 161 19.27 -26.07 5.40
N THR A 162 18.87 -24.86 5.81
CA THR A 162 17.94 -24.66 6.94
C THR A 162 16.48 -24.64 6.50
N ALA A 163 16.19 -24.48 5.21
CA ALA A 163 14.85 -24.36 4.66
C ALA A 163 13.94 -25.55 5.01
N PRO A 164 14.38 -26.84 4.97
CA PRO A 164 13.51 -27.95 5.38
C PRO A 164 13.09 -27.89 6.85
N PHE A 165 13.96 -27.39 7.74
CA PHE A 165 13.65 -27.24 9.16
C PHE A 165 12.70 -26.07 9.40
N VAL A 166 12.91 -24.94 8.72
CA VAL A 166 11.97 -23.81 8.75
C VAL A 166 10.61 -24.25 8.24
N LEU A 167 10.57 -24.92 7.08
CA LEU A 167 9.35 -25.50 6.50
C LEU A 167 8.63 -26.41 7.50
N GLY A 168 9.35 -27.36 8.11
CA GLY A 168 8.79 -28.27 9.11
C GLY A 168 8.25 -27.55 10.34
N ALA A 169 8.96 -26.54 10.84
CA ALA A 169 8.52 -25.73 11.98
C ALA A 169 7.26 -24.94 11.66
N ARG A 170 7.17 -24.30 10.48
CA ARG A 170 5.97 -23.58 10.03
C ARG A 170 4.77 -24.50 9.89
N LEU A 171 4.95 -25.67 9.30
CA LEU A 171 3.87 -26.66 9.16
C LEU A 171 3.38 -27.14 10.54
N ALA A 172 4.29 -27.40 11.48
CA ALA A 172 3.91 -27.77 12.84
C ALA A 172 3.09 -26.65 13.51
N GLU A 173 3.54 -25.39 13.41
CA GLU A 173 2.83 -24.21 13.93
C GLU A 173 1.43 -24.06 13.31
N GLY A 174 1.31 -24.23 11.98
CA GLY A 174 0.03 -24.20 11.27
C GLY A 174 -0.91 -25.31 11.74
N LEU A 175 -0.42 -26.54 11.90
CA LEU A 175 -1.21 -27.69 12.36
C LEU A 175 -1.76 -27.47 13.78
N PHE A 176 -0.92 -27.05 14.72
CA PHE A 176 -1.37 -26.81 16.11
C PHE A 176 -2.37 -25.66 16.23
N SER A 177 -2.36 -24.74 15.28
CA SER A 177 -3.22 -23.55 15.29
C SER A 177 -4.46 -23.67 14.39
N THR A 178 -4.67 -24.85 13.78
CA THR A 178 -5.75 -25.14 12.83
C THR A 178 -7.16 -25.05 13.41
N PRO A 179 -7.47 -25.56 14.63
CA PRO A 179 -8.82 -25.50 15.18
C PRO A 179 -9.35 -24.06 15.28
N ASN A 180 -8.49 -23.12 15.69
CA ASN A 180 -8.86 -21.70 15.77
C ASN A 180 -9.15 -21.11 14.38
N SER A 181 -8.39 -21.51 13.37
CA SER A 181 -8.59 -21.05 12.00
C SER A 181 -9.91 -21.56 11.40
N TRP A 182 -10.31 -22.80 11.70
CA TRP A 182 -11.61 -23.32 11.28
C TRP A 182 -12.76 -22.55 11.92
N TRP A 183 -12.65 -22.27 13.22
CA TRP A 183 -13.61 -21.45 13.94
C TRP A 183 -13.73 -20.02 13.37
N ALA A 184 -12.60 -19.40 13.03
CA ALA A 184 -12.58 -18.09 12.39
C ALA A 184 -13.26 -18.12 11.01
N ASN A 185 -13.01 -19.16 10.21
CA ASN A 185 -13.63 -19.31 8.89
C ASN A 185 -15.15 -19.51 8.99
N THR A 186 -15.64 -20.27 9.98
CA THR A 186 -17.09 -20.42 10.21
C THR A 186 -17.73 -19.08 10.60
N ARG A 187 -17.08 -18.27 11.43
CA ARG A 187 -17.58 -16.94 11.79
C ARG A 187 -17.62 -15.97 10.60
N ASN A 188 -16.59 -15.96 9.76
CA ASN A 188 -16.59 -15.16 8.53
C ASN A 188 -17.73 -15.58 7.60
N PHE A 189 -18.06 -16.87 7.56
CA PHE A 189 -19.14 -17.38 6.75
C PHE A 189 -20.51 -16.88 7.22
N ASP A 190 -20.70 -16.68 8.53
CA ASP A 190 -21.91 -16.03 9.04
C ASP A 190 -22.02 -14.56 8.61
N GLU A 191 -20.89 -13.88 8.34
CA GLU A 191 -20.87 -12.48 7.88
C GLU A 191 -21.33 -12.31 6.43
N LEU A 192 -21.34 -13.39 5.64
CA LEU A 192 -21.74 -13.39 4.23
C LEU A 192 -23.24 -13.23 3.99
N ASP A 193 -24.06 -13.40 5.04
CA ASP A 193 -25.50 -13.70 4.90
C ASP A 193 -25.74 -14.81 3.85
N PRO A 194 -25.18 -16.01 4.08
CA PRO A 194 -25.02 -17.03 3.05
C PRO A 194 -26.37 -17.61 2.60
N GLN A 195 -26.57 -17.70 1.28
CA GLN A 195 -27.70 -18.43 0.73
C GLN A 195 -27.51 -19.96 0.86
N PRO A 196 -28.58 -20.78 0.77
CA PRO A 196 -28.46 -22.24 0.86
C PRO A 196 -27.42 -22.85 -0.11
N ALA A 197 -27.26 -22.28 -1.30
CA ALA A 197 -26.25 -22.69 -2.27
C ALA A 197 -24.81 -22.44 -1.79
N ASP A 198 -24.56 -21.34 -1.07
CA ASP A 198 -23.25 -21.04 -0.49
C ASP A 198 -22.89 -22.04 0.61
N TRP A 199 -23.87 -22.47 1.40
CA TRP A 199 -23.69 -23.51 2.41
C TRP A 199 -23.32 -24.84 1.77
N ALA A 200 -24.03 -25.24 0.71
CA ALA A 200 -23.74 -26.48 -0.01
C ALA A 200 -22.32 -26.49 -0.59
N GLU A 201 -21.90 -25.40 -1.23
CA GLU A 201 -20.53 -25.24 -1.75
C GLU A 201 -19.49 -25.30 -0.62
N SER A 202 -19.74 -24.57 0.47
CA SER A 202 -18.79 -24.51 1.59
C SER A 202 -18.63 -25.84 2.28
N LEU A 203 -19.74 -26.57 2.51
CA LEU A 203 -19.73 -27.93 3.04
C LEU A 203 -18.98 -28.90 2.12
N ALA A 204 -19.19 -28.80 0.80
CA ALA A 204 -18.48 -29.62 -0.18
C ALA A 204 -16.96 -29.37 -0.17
N LEU A 205 -16.54 -28.11 0.06
CA LEU A 205 -15.14 -27.72 0.11
C LEU A 205 -14.51 -27.83 1.51
N LEU A 206 -15.28 -28.16 2.56
CA LEU A 206 -14.76 -28.25 3.93
C LEU A 206 -13.55 -29.19 4.07
N PRO A 207 -13.52 -30.40 3.49
CA PRO A 207 -12.35 -31.27 3.62
C PRO A 207 -11.10 -30.65 2.97
N ILE A 208 -11.27 -30.01 1.81
CA ILE A 208 -10.17 -29.34 1.09
C ILE A 208 -9.69 -28.14 1.89
N ARG A 209 -10.61 -27.27 2.35
CA ARG A 209 -10.30 -26.11 3.20
C ARG A 209 -9.67 -26.54 4.52
N GLY A 210 -10.11 -27.65 5.09
CA GLY A 210 -9.54 -28.27 6.29
C GLY A 210 -8.07 -28.62 6.11
N LEU A 211 -7.71 -29.11 4.92
CA LEU A 211 -6.33 -29.44 4.55
C LEU A 211 -5.49 -28.21 4.15
N THR A 212 -6.08 -27.19 3.52
CA THR A 212 -5.33 -26.01 3.04
C THR A 212 -5.15 -24.94 4.11
N THR A 213 -6.07 -24.82 5.08
CA THR A 213 -6.01 -23.80 6.15
C THR A 213 -4.73 -23.85 7.00
N PRO A 214 -4.23 -25.03 7.45
CA PRO A 214 -2.96 -25.10 8.17
C PRO A 214 -1.79 -24.53 7.35
N PHE A 215 -1.75 -24.81 6.04
CA PHE A 215 -0.73 -24.29 5.13
C PHE A 215 -0.86 -22.79 4.96
N LEU A 216 -2.07 -22.29 4.71
CA LEU A 216 -2.33 -20.86 4.59
C LEU A 216 -1.88 -20.10 5.85
N LYS A 217 -2.17 -20.64 7.04
CA LYS A 217 -1.74 -20.02 8.30
C LYS A 217 -0.23 -20.08 8.51
N ALA A 218 0.36 -21.26 8.33
CA ALA A 218 1.80 -21.49 8.49
C ALA A 218 2.63 -20.53 7.63
N PHE A 219 2.28 -20.43 6.35
CA PHE A 219 3.04 -19.65 5.38
C PHE A 219 2.57 -18.21 5.27
N GLY A 220 1.29 -17.96 5.48
CA GLY A 220 0.73 -16.63 5.42
C GLY A 220 1.18 -15.76 6.58
N THR A 221 1.27 -16.30 7.80
CA THR A 221 1.82 -15.58 8.96
C THR A 221 3.25 -15.13 8.69
N SER A 222 4.11 -16.05 8.23
CA SER A 222 5.52 -15.73 8.02
C SER A 222 5.72 -14.78 6.84
N ALA A 223 5.05 -15.03 5.71
CA ALA A 223 5.08 -14.12 4.56
C ALA A 223 4.57 -12.72 4.94
N TRP A 224 3.51 -12.62 5.75
CA TRP A 224 3.01 -11.36 6.28
C TRP A 224 4.04 -10.63 7.15
N GLN A 225 4.73 -11.33 8.05
CA GLN A 225 5.82 -10.72 8.84
C GLN A 225 6.97 -10.23 7.96
N ILE A 226 7.31 -10.95 6.88
CA ILE A 226 8.31 -10.49 5.90
C ILE A 226 7.83 -9.22 5.17
N MET A 227 6.58 -9.18 4.72
CA MET A 227 6.04 -7.96 4.09
C MET A 227 6.03 -6.76 5.06
N ARG A 228 5.71 -6.98 6.34
CA ARG A 228 5.82 -5.93 7.37
C ARG A 228 7.25 -5.45 7.57
N ARG A 229 8.21 -6.38 7.65
CA ARG A 229 9.64 -6.05 7.70
C ARG A 229 10.05 -5.18 6.51
N ARG A 230 9.58 -5.49 5.30
CA ARG A 230 9.86 -4.69 4.10
C ARG A 230 9.30 -3.27 4.21
N ALA A 231 8.07 -3.14 4.69
CA ALA A 231 7.46 -1.83 4.97
C ALA A 231 8.22 -1.03 6.03
N ASP A 232 8.74 -1.69 7.09
CA ASP A 232 9.60 -1.06 8.10
C ASP A 232 10.94 -0.59 7.51
N LEU A 233 11.60 -1.42 6.70
CA LEU A 233 12.89 -1.09 6.10
C LEU A 233 12.79 -0.01 5.03
N LEU A 234 11.65 0.10 4.35
CA LEU A 234 11.41 1.14 3.35
C LEU A 234 11.49 2.56 3.94
N VAL A 235 11.20 2.70 5.24
CA VAL A 235 11.03 3.97 5.95
C VAL A 235 12.00 4.13 7.12
N THR A 236 12.89 3.16 7.34
CA THR A 236 13.80 3.20 8.48
C THR A 236 14.79 4.37 8.33
N PRO A 237 15.05 5.14 9.41
CA PRO A 237 16.08 6.18 9.38
C PRO A 237 17.49 5.60 9.33
N ARG A 238 17.66 4.30 9.61
CA ARG A 238 18.95 3.60 9.57
C ARG A 238 18.78 2.21 8.99
N LEU A 239 19.42 1.98 7.84
CA LEU A 239 19.62 0.66 7.28
C LEU A 239 20.91 0.05 7.84
N GLY A 240 20.94 -1.28 7.91
CA GLY A 240 22.19 -2.01 8.12
C GLY A 240 23.01 -2.12 6.84
N ASP A 241 24.12 -2.86 6.90
CA ASP A 241 24.98 -3.11 5.75
C ASP A 241 24.17 -3.66 4.56
N ASN A 242 24.33 -3.02 3.41
CA ASN A 242 23.61 -3.37 2.18
C ASN A 242 24.46 -3.06 0.93
N PRO A 243 24.18 -3.70 -0.20
CA PRO A 243 24.97 -3.52 -1.44
C PRO A 243 24.92 -2.10 -2.02
N ALA A 244 23.88 -1.34 -1.67
CA ALA A 244 23.71 0.04 -2.11
C ALA A 244 24.50 1.04 -1.26
N ASN A 245 25.13 0.60 -0.16
CA ASN A 245 25.69 1.49 0.87
C ASN A 245 24.69 2.56 1.36
N ALA A 246 23.38 2.28 1.23
CA ALA A 246 22.32 3.20 1.60
C ALA A 246 22.23 3.29 3.11
N THR A 247 22.12 4.52 3.65
CA THR A 247 22.09 4.75 5.10
C THR A 247 20.67 4.72 5.66
N GLU A 248 19.65 5.00 4.84
CA GLU A 248 18.24 5.07 5.22
C GLU A 248 17.36 4.40 4.15
N GLY A 249 16.11 4.10 4.50
CA GLY A 249 15.14 3.52 3.58
C GLY A 249 14.84 4.44 2.40
N ALA A 250 14.58 3.87 1.22
CA ALA A 250 14.37 4.63 -0.01
C ALA A 250 13.23 5.68 0.13
N ALA A 251 12.08 5.29 0.70
CA ALA A 251 10.98 6.22 0.91
C ALA A 251 11.33 7.31 1.93
N GLN A 252 12.19 7.00 2.91
CA GLN A 252 12.68 7.97 3.90
C GLN A 252 13.50 9.07 3.24
N THR A 253 14.38 8.74 2.30
CA THR A 253 15.15 9.73 1.50
C THR A 253 14.24 10.63 0.69
N LEU A 254 13.26 10.06 -0.02
CA LEU A 254 12.27 10.83 -0.78
C LEU A 254 11.55 11.84 0.12
N VAL A 255 10.99 11.39 1.24
CA VAL A 255 10.22 12.26 2.14
C VAL A 255 11.11 13.30 2.82
N ARG A 256 12.34 12.95 3.21
CA ARG A 256 13.32 13.92 3.73
C ARG A 256 13.58 15.04 2.73
N LYS A 257 13.75 14.69 1.45
CA LYS A 257 13.98 15.66 0.39
C LYS A 257 12.74 16.49 0.05
N LEU A 258 11.55 15.90 0.06
CA LEU A 258 10.29 16.65 -0.03
C LEU A 258 10.16 17.65 1.12
N CYS A 259 10.45 17.22 2.35
CA CYS A 259 10.42 18.08 3.52
C CYS A 259 11.41 19.25 3.41
N ALA A 260 12.61 19.02 2.84
CA ALA A 260 13.57 20.10 2.62
C ALA A 260 13.09 21.16 1.60
N ARG A 261 12.16 20.81 0.70
CA ARG A 261 11.55 21.73 -0.28
C ARG A 261 10.34 22.47 0.27
N VAL A 262 9.71 21.94 1.30
CA VAL A 262 8.50 22.51 1.90
C VAL A 262 8.91 23.27 3.14
N THR A 263 8.67 24.58 3.16
CA THR A 263 8.92 25.35 4.37
C THR A 263 7.65 25.58 5.14
N CYS A 264 7.66 25.08 6.37
CA CYS A 264 6.72 25.45 7.41
C CYS A 264 7.21 26.79 8.00
N GLY A 265 6.90 27.91 7.32
CA GLY A 265 7.04 29.22 7.95
C GLY A 265 6.05 29.32 9.10
N GLY A 266 6.46 29.83 10.26
CA GLY A 266 5.61 29.84 11.48
C GLY A 266 4.18 30.32 11.21
N SER A 267 3.17 29.63 11.75
CA SER A 267 1.72 29.89 11.56
C SER A 267 1.23 30.13 10.11
N GLY A 268 2.06 29.89 9.09
CA GLY A 268 1.76 30.16 7.69
C GLY A 268 1.40 28.89 6.93
N GLU A 269 0.77 29.08 5.78
CA GLU A 269 0.56 28.01 4.81
C GLU A 269 1.92 27.44 4.34
N PRO A 270 2.02 26.13 4.08
CA PRO A 270 3.20 25.49 3.57
C PRO A 270 3.46 25.97 2.15
N VAL A 271 4.72 26.27 1.91
CA VAL A 271 5.18 26.83 0.64
C VAL A 271 6.21 25.88 0.05
N TRP A 272 6.00 25.50 -1.20
CA TRP A 272 7.01 24.83 -2.01
C TRP A 272 8.06 25.83 -2.47
N ARG A 273 9.33 25.51 -2.25
CA ARG A 273 10.46 26.32 -2.69
C ARG A 273 11.19 25.66 -3.84
N ILE A 274 11.34 26.39 -4.92
CA ILE A 274 12.17 26.00 -6.05
C ILE A 274 13.53 26.69 -5.90
N PRO A 275 14.65 25.94 -5.86
CA PRO A 275 15.98 26.54 -5.80
C PRO A 275 16.20 27.55 -6.95
N PRO A 276 16.78 28.73 -6.67
CA PRO A 276 17.00 29.76 -7.68
C PRO A 276 17.96 29.24 -8.76
N ARG A 277 17.58 29.37 -10.05
CA ARG A 277 18.51 29.20 -11.18
C ARG A 277 19.24 30.51 -11.51
N ASP A 278 18.52 31.64 -11.42
CA ASP A 278 19.01 32.98 -11.78
C ASP A 278 18.91 34.00 -10.61
N GLY A 279 19.01 33.51 -9.37
CA GLY A 279 19.03 34.35 -8.16
C GLY A 279 17.67 34.72 -7.56
N ALA A 280 16.54 34.47 -8.23
CA ALA A 280 15.20 34.65 -7.68
C ALA A 280 14.64 33.33 -7.12
N LEU A 281 14.25 33.32 -5.83
CA LEU A 281 13.57 32.18 -5.22
C LEU A 281 12.11 32.15 -5.70
N GLU A 282 11.75 31.15 -6.50
CA GLU A 282 10.36 30.90 -6.85
C GLU A 282 9.69 30.07 -5.76
N SER A 283 8.55 30.53 -5.26
CA SER A 283 7.81 29.82 -4.23
C SER A 283 6.30 30.02 -4.36
N GLY A 284 5.51 29.06 -3.85
CA GLY A 284 4.05 29.12 -3.89
C GLY A 284 3.41 28.07 -2.97
N PRO A 285 2.09 28.17 -2.74
CA PRO A 285 1.38 27.26 -1.85
C PRO A 285 1.46 25.81 -2.33
N VAL A 286 1.48 24.86 -1.40
CA VAL A 286 1.55 23.42 -1.70
C VAL A 286 0.59 22.60 -0.86
N GLU A 287 -0.05 21.62 -1.49
CA GLU A 287 -0.86 20.62 -0.83
C GLU A 287 -0.28 19.23 -1.12
N ILE A 288 0.01 18.48 -0.06
CA ILE A 288 0.51 17.11 -0.15
C ILE A 288 -0.62 16.15 0.22
N THR A 289 -0.85 15.16 -0.64
CA THR A 289 -1.77 14.05 -0.42
C THR A 289 -0.99 12.74 -0.38
N PHE A 290 -1.12 11.96 0.69
CA PHE A 290 -0.62 10.60 0.74
C PHE A 290 -1.75 9.62 0.46
N VAL A 291 -1.51 8.65 -0.43
CA VAL A 291 -2.40 7.54 -0.69
C VAL A 291 -1.70 6.25 -0.27
N GLY A 292 -2.32 5.48 0.63
CA GLY A 292 -1.85 4.16 1.05
C GLY A 292 -2.88 3.10 0.73
N HIS A 293 -2.61 2.24 -0.25
CA HIS A 293 -3.47 1.09 -0.54
C HIS A 293 -3.02 -0.13 0.25
N SER A 294 -3.91 -0.87 0.90
CA SER A 294 -3.56 -2.10 1.64
C SER A 294 -2.37 -1.87 2.58
N MET A 295 -1.27 -2.60 2.40
CA MET A 295 -0.02 -2.43 3.16
C MET A 295 0.68 -1.08 2.94
N GLY A 296 0.39 -0.34 1.88
CA GLY A 296 0.89 1.03 1.71
C GLY A 296 0.47 1.95 2.85
N ALA A 297 -0.67 1.69 3.52
CA ALA A 297 -1.06 2.41 4.72
C ALA A 297 -0.06 2.24 5.89
N LEU A 298 0.55 1.05 6.03
CA LEU A 298 1.60 0.78 7.01
C LEU A 298 2.82 1.69 6.78
N VAL A 299 3.22 1.82 5.52
CA VAL A 299 4.35 2.66 5.10
C VAL A 299 4.03 4.13 5.37
N VAL A 300 2.83 4.60 5.00
CA VAL A 300 2.40 5.98 5.23
C VAL A 300 2.36 6.31 6.73
N ASN A 301 1.79 5.45 7.57
CA ASN A 301 1.77 5.62 9.03
C ASN A 301 3.18 5.89 9.58
N ARG A 302 4.14 5.06 9.18
CA ARG A 302 5.53 5.13 9.65
C ARG A 302 6.27 6.34 9.11
N LEU A 303 6.07 6.70 7.84
CA LEU A 303 6.66 7.91 7.24
C LEU A 303 6.20 9.16 7.98
N LEU A 304 4.90 9.29 8.24
CA LEU A 304 4.36 10.47 8.91
C LEU A 304 4.66 10.50 10.42
N ALA A 305 4.80 9.34 11.05
CA ALA A 305 5.30 9.24 12.42
C ALA A 305 6.81 9.57 12.53
N SER A 306 7.61 9.35 11.48
CA SER A 306 9.04 9.69 11.49
C SER A 306 9.33 11.11 10.99
N ARG A 307 8.37 11.74 10.30
CA ARG A 307 8.47 13.07 9.67
C ARG A 307 7.26 13.93 10.01
N HIS A 308 7.08 14.18 11.31
CA HIS A 308 5.97 14.99 11.83
C HIS A 308 5.99 16.43 11.30
N GLU A 309 7.11 16.92 10.79
CA GLU A 309 7.25 18.26 10.23
C GLU A 309 6.63 18.44 8.84
N LEU A 310 6.34 17.35 8.11
CA LEU A 310 5.80 17.42 6.76
C LEU A 310 4.30 17.78 6.80
N PRO A 311 3.86 18.88 6.17
CA PRO A 311 2.46 19.32 6.22
C PRO A 311 1.63 18.59 5.16
N VAL A 312 1.01 17.47 5.55
CA VAL A 312 0.15 16.66 4.68
C VAL A 312 -1.29 17.10 4.85
N ARG A 313 -1.92 17.53 3.75
CA ARG A 313 -3.30 18.02 3.76
C ARG A 313 -4.32 16.89 3.81
N ARG A 314 -4.06 15.80 3.09
CA ARG A 314 -4.97 14.65 2.95
C ARG A 314 -4.21 13.34 3.08
N ILE A 315 -4.77 12.42 3.87
CA ILE A 315 -4.31 11.04 3.95
C ILE A 315 -5.46 10.17 3.48
N VAL A 316 -5.23 9.38 2.45
CA VAL A 316 -6.24 8.57 1.79
C VAL A 316 -5.83 7.10 1.88
N TYR A 317 -6.61 6.30 2.59
CA TYR A 317 -6.40 4.87 2.68
C TYR A 317 -7.41 4.11 1.85
N LEU A 318 -6.90 3.17 1.06
CA LEU A 318 -7.68 2.28 0.22
C LEU A 318 -7.56 0.89 0.81
N ALA A 319 -8.64 0.36 1.40
CA ALA A 319 -8.66 -0.91 2.10
C ALA A 319 -7.40 -1.15 2.97
N PRO A 320 -7.08 -0.27 3.94
CA PRO A 320 -5.81 -0.31 4.65
C PRO A 320 -5.60 -1.61 5.43
N ALA A 321 -4.41 -2.18 5.30
CA ALA A 321 -3.97 -3.35 6.08
C ALA A 321 -3.31 -2.98 7.42
N ALA A 322 -3.31 -1.70 7.77
CA ALA A 322 -2.93 -1.23 9.10
C ALA A 322 -3.98 -1.64 10.15
N SER A 323 -3.52 -2.02 11.35
CA SER A 323 -4.44 -2.21 12.47
C SER A 323 -4.97 -0.85 12.94
N ILE A 324 -6.11 -0.88 13.62
CA ILE A 324 -6.68 0.32 14.24
C ILE A 324 -5.68 0.92 15.24
N ASP A 325 -5.05 0.08 16.07
CA ASP A 325 -4.04 0.53 17.04
C ASP A 325 -2.79 1.12 16.38
N GLU A 326 -2.40 0.64 15.20
CA GLU A 326 -1.26 1.24 14.48
C GLU A 326 -1.63 2.64 13.96
N VAL A 327 -2.84 2.84 13.45
CA VAL A 327 -3.31 4.16 13.00
C VAL A 327 -3.50 5.10 14.19
N GLU A 328 -4.12 4.65 15.27
CA GLU A 328 -4.32 5.46 16.49
C GLU A 328 -2.99 5.75 17.21
N GLY A 329 -2.04 4.81 17.20
CA GLY A 329 -0.76 4.96 17.86
C GLY A 329 0.25 5.81 17.08
N LEU A 330 0.31 5.66 15.75
CA LEU A 330 1.30 6.35 14.91
C LEU A 330 0.74 7.60 14.24
N LEU A 331 -0.48 7.53 13.70
CA LEU A 331 -1.01 8.58 12.86
C LEU A 331 -1.93 9.57 13.59
N ALA A 332 -2.69 9.15 14.60
CA ALA A 332 -3.52 10.09 15.35
C ALA A 332 -2.73 11.23 16.03
N PRO A 333 -1.52 11.02 16.60
CA PRO A 333 -0.70 12.12 17.09
C PRO A 333 -0.35 13.13 15.99
N TYR A 334 0.00 12.63 14.80
CA TYR A 334 0.25 13.46 13.62
C TYR A 334 -0.98 14.29 13.22
N LEU A 335 -2.15 13.65 13.08
CA LEU A 335 -3.40 14.31 12.70
C LEU A 335 -3.84 15.36 13.74
N LYS A 336 -3.67 15.07 15.03
CA LYS A 336 -3.98 16.02 16.10
C LYS A 336 -3.06 17.23 16.08
N ALA A 337 -1.77 17.04 15.79
CA ALA A 337 -0.82 18.14 15.66
C ALA A 337 -1.10 19.05 14.44
N HIS A 338 -1.77 18.52 13.41
CA HIS A 338 -2.07 19.24 12.17
C HIS A 338 -3.56 19.59 12.00
N SER A 339 -4.41 19.38 13.02
CA SER A 339 -5.85 19.67 12.94
C SER A 339 -6.17 21.18 12.98
N GLY A 340 -5.24 21.99 13.49
CA GLY A 340 -5.32 23.46 13.53
C GLY A 340 -4.38 24.17 12.56
N ALA A 341 -3.79 23.44 11.60
CA ALA A 341 -2.82 24.03 10.68
C ALA A 341 -3.49 25.09 9.78
N PRO A 342 -2.77 26.17 9.39
CA PRO A 342 -3.28 27.23 8.52
C PRO A 342 -3.88 26.74 7.20
N THR A 343 -3.40 25.60 6.68
CA THR A 343 -3.91 24.93 5.48
C THR A 343 -5.25 24.23 5.61
N GLY A 344 -5.87 24.33 6.79
CA GLY A 344 -6.94 23.47 7.21
C GLY A 344 -6.42 22.16 7.80
N ALA A 345 -7.31 21.51 8.56
CA ALA A 345 -7.01 20.28 9.27
C ALA A 345 -6.57 19.17 8.31
N SER A 346 -5.46 18.50 8.64
CA SER A 346 -5.15 17.20 8.05
C SER A 346 -6.30 16.24 8.35
N GLU A 347 -6.78 15.56 7.31
CA GLU A 347 -7.85 14.56 7.44
C GLU A 347 -7.40 13.20 6.92
N LEU A 348 -7.85 12.15 7.60
CA LEU A 348 -7.74 10.77 7.16
C LEU A 348 -9.08 10.32 6.58
N ARG A 349 -9.05 9.92 5.31
CA ARG A 349 -10.18 9.30 4.62
C ARG A 349 -9.87 7.84 4.31
N VAL A 350 -10.75 6.95 4.74
CA VAL A 350 -10.58 5.51 4.56
C VAL A 350 -11.70 4.98 3.68
N PHE A 351 -11.34 4.33 2.58
CA PHE A 351 -12.27 3.66 1.70
C PHE A 351 -12.20 2.16 1.99
N VAL A 352 -13.34 1.56 2.32
CA VAL A 352 -13.46 0.15 2.72
C VAL A 352 -14.51 -0.57 1.88
N LEU A 353 -14.36 -1.88 1.68
CA LEU A 353 -15.39 -2.68 1.02
C LEU A 353 -16.63 -2.80 1.91
N SER A 354 -17.76 -3.14 1.29
CA SER A 354 -18.92 -3.59 2.04
C SER A 354 -18.57 -4.86 2.83
N ARG A 355 -19.24 -5.08 3.96
CA ARG A 355 -19.05 -6.31 4.76
C ARG A 355 -19.24 -7.58 3.91
N LYS A 356 -20.22 -7.55 3.00
CA LYS A 356 -20.56 -8.68 2.13
C LYS A 356 -19.47 -8.94 1.10
N ASP A 357 -19.00 -7.90 0.42
CA ASP A 357 -17.94 -8.05 -0.60
C ASP A 357 -16.62 -8.46 0.06
N GLU A 358 -16.34 -7.92 1.26
CA GLU A 358 -15.16 -8.28 2.03
C GLU A 358 -15.14 -9.75 2.45
N ALA A 359 -16.25 -10.29 2.97
CA ALA A 359 -16.34 -11.70 3.33
C ALA A 359 -16.50 -12.62 2.10
N GLY A 360 -16.95 -12.05 0.98
CA GLY A 360 -17.37 -12.78 -0.22
C GLY A 360 -16.32 -12.87 -1.32
N GLU A 361 -15.21 -12.15 -1.21
CA GLU A 361 -14.11 -12.25 -2.16
C GLU A 361 -13.64 -13.71 -2.28
N ARG A 362 -13.53 -14.18 -3.53
CA ARG A 362 -13.14 -15.55 -3.86
C ARG A 362 -11.76 -15.53 -4.48
N ASP A 363 -10.88 -16.39 -3.97
CA ASP A 363 -9.66 -16.72 -4.68
C ASP A 363 -10.02 -17.40 -6.03
N PRO A 364 -9.30 -17.13 -7.14
CA PRO A 364 -9.59 -17.69 -8.46
C PRO A 364 -9.68 -19.22 -8.50
N SER A 365 -8.97 -19.92 -7.60
CA SER A 365 -9.01 -21.39 -7.53
C SER A 365 -10.17 -21.92 -6.69
N GLY A 366 -10.78 -21.08 -5.84
CA GLY A 366 -11.79 -21.49 -4.85
C GLY A 366 -11.25 -22.40 -3.72
N LEU A 367 -9.95 -22.73 -3.73
CA LEU A 367 -9.32 -23.66 -2.78
C LEU A 367 -8.92 -22.98 -1.46
N LEU A 368 -8.76 -21.67 -1.48
CA LEU A 368 -8.47 -20.86 -0.31
C LEU A 368 -9.77 -20.43 0.41
N PRO A 369 -9.70 -20.15 1.73
CA PRO A 369 -10.83 -19.59 2.47
C PRO A 369 -11.36 -18.32 1.79
N ARG A 370 -12.67 -18.09 1.91
CA ARG A 370 -13.29 -16.86 1.39
C ARG A 370 -12.82 -15.64 2.19
N GLY A 371 -12.94 -14.49 1.56
CA GLY A 371 -12.70 -13.19 2.15
C GLY A 371 -11.46 -12.50 1.58
N THR A 372 -11.39 -11.19 1.79
CA THR A 372 -10.25 -10.37 1.35
C THR A 372 -8.98 -10.77 2.09
N LEU A 373 -7.84 -10.28 1.58
CA LEU A 373 -6.57 -10.37 2.31
C LEU A 373 -6.66 -9.82 3.74
N LEU A 374 -7.48 -8.77 3.98
CA LEU A 374 -7.65 -8.20 5.32
C LEU A 374 -8.34 -9.17 6.28
N VAL A 375 -9.34 -9.91 5.78
CA VAL A 375 -9.97 -11.01 6.51
C VAL A 375 -8.95 -12.09 6.85
N TRP A 376 -8.04 -12.41 5.92
CA TRP A 376 -6.99 -13.41 6.18
C TRP A 376 -5.95 -12.92 7.18
N ILE A 377 -5.61 -11.63 7.17
CA ILE A 377 -4.69 -11.05 8.15
C ILE A 377 -5.26 -11.21 9.56
N ASP A 378 -6.51 -10.77 9.77
CA ASP A 378 -7.13 -10.79 11.10
C ASP A 378 -7.39 -12.21 11.62
N ASN A 379 -7.66 -13.16 10.73
CA ASN A 379 -8.04 -14.51 11.14
C ASN A 379 -6.89 -15.53 11.14
N PHE A 380 -5.87 -15.31 10.30
CA PHE A 380 -4.82 -16.28 10.07
C PHE A 380 -3.40 -15.73 10.28
N PHE A 381 -3.10 -14.51 9.83
CA PHE A 381 -1.71 -14.04 9.74
C PHE A 381 -1.24 -13.23 10.95
N GLU A 382 -2.15 -12.61 11.70
CA GLU A 382 -1.84 -11.92 12.94
C GLU A 382 -2.75 -12.36 14.09
N PRO A 383 -2.21 -12.44 15.32
CA PRO A 383 -3.03 -12.68 16.49
C PRO A 383 -3.86 -11.45 16.85
N VAL A 384 -5.18 -11.56 16.72
CA VAL A 384 -6.14 -10.56 17.19
C VAL A 384 -6.57 -10.93 18.62
N THR A 385 -6.07 -10.20 19.61
CA THR A 385 -6.42 -10.41 21.03
C THR A 385 -7.36 -9.33 21.56
N ILE A 386 -7.38 -8.16 20.94
CA ILE A 386 -8.24 -7.02 21.26
C ILE A 386 -8.80 -6.39 19.98
N PRO A 387 -9.93 -5.66 20.03
CA PRO A 387 -10.53 -5.03 18.86
C PRO A 387 -9.58 -4.11 18.07
N GLY A 388 -8.65 -3.44 18.76
CA GLY A 388 -7.67 -2.55 18.14
C GLY A 388 -6.65 -3.25 17.22
N HIS A 389 -6.48 -4.57 17.37
CA HIS A 389 -5.64 -5.37 16.49
C HIS A 389 -6.31 -5.70 15.14
N LEU A 390 -7.60 -5.44 14.98
CA LEU A 390 -8.28 -5.67 13.70
C LEU A 390 -7.83 -4.64 12.65
N ARG A 391 -7.89 -5.01 11.37
CA ARG A 391 -7.54 -4.09 10.27
C ARG A 391 -8.55 -2.96 10.14
N LEU A 392 -8.08 -1.71 10.07
CA LEU A 392 -8.93 -0.54 9.84
C LEU A 392 -9.67 -0.62 8.50
N GLY A 393 -9.11 -1.33 7.51
CA GLY A 393 -9.71 -1.47 6.19
C GLY A 393 -10.96 -2.36 6.15
N ARG A 394 -11.30 -3.03 7.25
CA ARG A 394 -12.51 -3.84 7.37
C ARG A 394 -13.66 -3.00 7.92
N TYR A 395 -14.75 -2.90 7.17
CA TYR A 395 -15.92 -2.13 7.60
C TYR A 395 -16.44 -2.57 8.97
N LYS A 396 -16.49 -3.88 9.21
CA LYS A 396 -16.94 -4.44 10.49
C LYS A 396 -16.00 -4.06 11.64
N ALA A 397 -14.69 -4.19 11.45
CA ALA A 397 -13.71 -3.87 12.49
C ALA A 397 -13.81 -2.40 12.92
N TYR A 398 -13.89 -1.51 11.93
CA TYR A 398 -14.12 -0.08 12.16
C TYR A 398 -15.43 0.16 12.95
N GLY A 399 -16.54 -0.41 12.49
CA GLY A 399 -17.85 -0.22 13.12
C GLY A 399 -17.88 -0.71 14.58
N ASP A 400 -17.31 -1.89 14.83
CA ASP A 400 -17.24 -2.50 16.16
C ASP A 400 -16.34 -1.69 17.11
N TYR A 401 -15.18 -1.22 16.65
CA TYR A 401 -14.23 -0.49 17.48
C TYR A 401 -14.73 0.90 17.88
N TYR A 402 -15.19 1.69 16.90
CA TYR A 402 -15.62 3.07 17.14
C TYR A 402 -17.08 3.18 17.60
N ARG A 403 -17.87 2.09 17.52
CA ARG A 403 -19.30 2.08 17.86
C ARG A 403 -20.09 3.21 17.19
N GLY A 404 -19.72 3.53 15.95
CA GLY A 404 -20.32 4.59 15.15
C GLY A 404 -19.86 6.02 15.46
N ALA A 405 -18.94 6.22 16.40
CA ALA A 405 -18.41 7.53 16.76
C ALA A 405 -16.89 7.63 16.49
N PRO A 406 -16.46 7.73 15.22
CA PRO A 406 -15.05 7.91 14.90
C PRO A 406 -14.53 9.27 15.40
N PRO A 407 -13.21 9.41 15.62
CA PRO A 407 -12.61 10.70 15.90
C PRO A 407 -12.82 11.67 14.72
N PRO A 408 -12.85 12.99 14.96
CA PRO A 408 -13.22 13.98 13.95
C PRO A 408 -12.25 14.06 12.75
N TYR A 409 -11.02 13.56 12.90
CA TYR A 409 -10.04 13.49 11.81
C TYR A 409 -10.22 12.27 10.90
N LEU A 410 -11.08 11.31 11.27
CA LEU A 410 -11.28 10.06 10.53
C LEU A 410 -12.65 10.07 9.85
N ARG A 411 -12.64 9.95 8.52
CA ARG A 411 -13.84 9.74 7.71
C ARG A 411 -13.74 8.38 7.02
N VAL A 412 -14.78 7.56 7.16
CA VAL A 412 -14.83 6.23 6.51
C VAL A 412 -15.92 6.23 5.45
N HIS A 413 -15.53 5.85 4.25
CA HIS A 413 -16.38 5.66 3.08
C HIS A 413 -16.53 4.16 2.84
N ALA A 414 -17.70 3.62 3.17
CA ALA A 414 -18.02 2.22 2.93
C ALA A 414 -18.61 2.06 1.53
N MET A 415 -17.96 1.25 0.71
CA MET A 415 -18.47 0.93 -0.61
C MET A 415 -19.65 -0.01 -0.49
N THR A 416 -20.63 0.12 -1.37
CA THR A 416 -21.82 -0.70 -1.40
C THR A 416 -21.77 -1.65 -2.58
N SER A 417 -22.49 -2.76 -2.52
CA SER A 417 -22.58 -3.65 -3.69
C SER A 417 -23.60 -3.14 -4.73
N ALA A 418 -24.19 -1.95 -4.53
CA ALA A 418 -25.36 -1.48 -5.26
C ALA A 418 -25.05 -1.05 -6.70
N SER A 419 -23.83 -0.57 -6.96
CA SER A 419 -23.39 -0.17 -8.30
C SER A 419 -22.42 -1.20 -8.91
N ALA A 420 -22.52 -1.39 -10.23
CA ALA A 420 -21.54 -2.18 -10.99
C ALA A 420 -20.15 -1.51 -11.05
N THR A 421 -20.08 -0.20 -10.73
CA THR A 421 -18.84 0.58 -10.74
C THR A 421 -18.14 0.65 -9.37
N GLU A 422 -18.75 0.08 -8.32
CA GLU A 422 -18.13 0.03 -6.99
C GLU A 422 -17.18 -1.16 -6.86
N PRO A 423 -16.06 -0.98 -6.13
CA PRO A 423 -15.07 -2.03 -5.96
C PRO A 423 -15.70 -3.20 -5.21
N ARG A 424 -15.51 -4.41 -5.75
CA ARG A 424 -15.98 -5.65 -5.13
C ARG A 424 -14.84 -6.54 -4.64
N THR A 425 -13.61 -6.17 -4.95
CA THR A 425 -12.42 -6.91 -4.54
C THR A 425 -11.43 -5.96 -3.89
N HIS A 426 -10.55 -6.51 -3.08
CA HIS A 426 -9.51 -5.73 -2.41
C HIS A 426 -8.59 -4.99 -3.40
N GLY A 427 -8.35 -5.61 -4.55
CA GLY A 427 -7.49 -5.10 -5.62
C GLY A 427 -8.15 -4.16 -6.62
N SER A 428 -9.43 -3.79 -6.44
CA SER A 428 -10.14 -2.88 -7.35
C SER A 428 -10.21 -1.43 -6.87
N PHE A 429 -9.65 -1.09 -5.70
CA PHE A 429 -9.65 0.31 -5.21
C PHE A 429 -8.77 1.25 -6.04
N ASP A 430 -7.77 0.69 -6.69
CA ASP A 430 -6.79 1.34 -7.53
C ASP A 430 -7.09 1.09 -9.02
N ASP A 431 -8.28 0.60 -9.34
CA ASP A 431 -8.82 0.62 -10.71
C ASP A 431 -9.09 2.05 -11.13
N GLY A 432 -8.68 2.40 -12.36
CA GLY A 432 -8.66 3.77 -12.82
C GLY A 432 -9.98 4.54 -12.62
N PRO A 433 -11.13 4.05 -13.14
CA PRO A 433 -12.41 4.76 -13.02
C PRO A 433 -12.84 5.03 -11.56
N PHE A 434 -12.56 4.08 -10.67
CA PHE A 434 -12.90 4.20 -9.25
C PHE A 434 -11.89 5.07 -8.51
N PHE A 435 -10.61 4.99 -8.86
CA PHE A 435 -9.59 5.90 -8.33
C PHE A 435 -9.88 7.37 -8.70
N GLU A 436 -10.40 7.65 -9.90
CA GLU A 436 -10.89 8.99 -10.25
C GLU A 436 -12.01 9.47 -9.31
N ARG A 437 -12.95 8.58 -8.95
CA ARG A 437 -14.02 8.89 -7.99
C ARG A 437 -13.45 9.19 -6.61
N ILE A 438 -12.49 8.39 -6.14
CA ILE A 438 -11.78 8.67 -4.88
C ILE A 438 -11.17 10.07 -4.91
N LEU A 439 -10.43 10.40 -5.98
CA LEU A 439 -9.83 11.73 -6.12
C LEU A 439 -10.89 12.85 -6.04
N CYS A 440 -12.03 12.69 -6.72
CA CYS A 440 -13.13 13.66 -6.65
C CYS A 440 -13.80 13.74 -5.27
N THR A 441 -13.89 12.63 -4.53
CA THR A 441 -14.42 12.62 -3.17
C THR A 441 -13.50 13.37 -2.21
N VAL A 442 -12.18 13.18 -2.32
CA VAL A 442 -11.20 13.79 -1.40
C VAL A 442 -10.77 15.21 -1.80
N ASP A 443 -10.86 15.53 -3.08
CA ASP A 443 -10.50 16.81 -3.67
C ASP A 443 -11.41 17.10 -4.87
N ARG A 444 -12.43 17.96 -4.66
CA ARG A 444 -13.42 18.30 -5.69
C ARG A 444 -12.81 18.99 -6.90
N ASP A 445 -11.64 19.60 -6.72
CA ASP A 445 -10.89 20.31 -7.76
C ASP A 445 -9.69 19.48 -8.25
N ALA A 446 -9.72 18.15 -8.06
CA ALA A 446 -8.62 17.27 -8.49
C ALA A 446 -8.38 17.31 -10.01
N PHE A 447 -9.44 17.52 -10.80
CA PHE A 447 -9.41 17.44 -12.27
C PHE A 447 -9.49 18.82 -12.93
N ARG A 448 -8.81 18.94 -14.08
CA ARG A 448 -8.77 20.17 -14.89
C ARG A 448 -10.13 20.55 -15.46
N ASP A 449 -10.93 19.54 -15.78
CA ASP A 449 -12.32 19.71 -16.16
C ASP A 449 -13.22 19.62 -14.91
N PRO A 450 -13.85 20.73 -14.48
CA PRO A 450 -14.71 20.74 -13.30
C PRO A 450 -15.90 19.77 -13.40
N GLN A 451 -16.34 19.43 -14.61
CA GLN A 451 -17.47 18.50 -14.80
C GLN A 451 -17.08 17.06 -14.45
N THR A 452 -15.80 16.69 -14.58
CA THR A 452 -15.34 15.33 -14.30
C THR A 452 -15.71 14.88 -12.88
N CYS A 453 -15.60 15.76 -11.88
CA CYS A 453 -16.00 15.42 -10.51
C CYS A 453 -17.49 15.57 -10.24
N ALA A 454 -18.17 16.55 -10.87
CA ALA A 454 -19.61 16.69 -10.76
C ALA A 454 -20.30 15.39 -11.23
N ASP A 455 -19.99 14.91 -12.41
CA ASP A 455 -20.58 13.70 -13.00
C ASP A 455 -20.38 12.47 -12.12
N LYS A 456 -19.20 12.34 -11.51
CA LYS A 456 -18.84 11.18 -10.69
C LYS A 456 -19.48 11.19 -9.30
N ILE A 457 -19.68 12.36 -8.70
CA ILE A 457 -20.33 12.49 -7.38
C ILE A 457 -21.85 12.27 -7.55
N TYR A 458 -22.47 12.86 -8.58
CA TYR A 458 -23.91 12.67 -8.83
C TYR A 458 -24.27 11.23 -9.19
N ALA A 459 -23.38 10.52 -9.89
CA ALA A 459 -23.58 9.10 -10.22
C ALA A 459 -23.58 8.17 -8.99
N SER A 460 -23.01 8.60 -7.84
CA SER A 460 -22.96 7.78 -6.62
C SER A 460 -24.12 7.96 -5.66
N GLY A 461 -25.02 8.94 -5.89
CA GLY A 461 -26.16 9.19 -5.00
C GLY A 461 -25.78 9.63 -3.59
N GLU A 462 -24.58 10.21 -3.40
CA GLU A 462 -24.12 10.83 -2.15
C GLU A 462 -24.58 12.29 -2.01
#